data_AF-A0A7Z0PEY9-F1
#
_entry.id   AF-A0A7Z0PEY9-F1
#
_cell.length_a   1.000
_cell.length_b   1.000
_cell.length_c   1.000
_cell.angle_alpha   90.00
_cell.angle_beta   90.00
_cell.angle_gamma   90.00
#
_symmetry.space_group_name_H-M   'P 1'
#
loop_
_entity.id
_entity.type
_entity.pdbx_description
1 polymer ?
#
loop_
_entity_poly.entity_id
_entity_poly.type
_entity_poly.pdbx_seq_one_letter_code
_entity_poly.pdbx_strand_id
1 'polypeptide(L)'
;MKEIFFKIFPKDWAKNVVEFRGFVNNPGMGGYITTLEGNNDLQYFAINVDEGMFRTIKGKIYFLTHEFAHSFSLNSNQFDYSCKLEKVNCFYDDSYLKEYYNLFWKDGFPENWQDNEMKKPKVFEKFYNANRDIFVSSYAANNMYEDFAETFAFFVLNKFPEGNDVKSYKIKYFYSKPELLELKKTILENMI
;
A
#
# COMPACT_ATOMS: atom_id res chain seq x y z
N MET A 1 -15.32 0.50 -11.04
CA MET A 1 -14.03 0.30 -10.33
C MET A 1 -13.30 -0.94 -10.83
N LYS A 2 -13.93 -2.13 -10.82
CA LYS A 2 -13.36 -3.37 -11.38
C LYS A 2 -12.75 -3.22 -12.78
N GLU A 3 -13.51 -2.66 -13.73
CA GLU A 3 -13.03 -2.48 -15.12
C GLU A 3 -11.82 -1.55 -15.19
N ILE A 4 -11.83 -0.45 -14.42
CA ILE A 4 -10.73 0.50 -14.35
C ILE A 4 -9.48 -0.19 -13.75
N PHE A 5 -9.65 -0.97 -12.69
CA PHE A 5 -8.57 -1.70 -12.04
C PHE A 5 -7.88 -2.64 -13.03
N PHE A 6 -8.63 -3.51 -13.71
CA PHE A 6 -8.04 -4.45 -14.69
C PHE A 6 -7.61 -3.80 -16.00
N LYS A 7 -8.08 -2.58 -16.30
CA LYS A 7 -7.50 -1.77 -17.38
C LYS A 7 -6.11 -1.29 -17.00
N ILE A 8 -5.94 -0.78 -15.77
CA ILE A 8 -4.70 -0.12 -15.33
C ILE A 8 -3.62 -1.12 -14.93
N PHE A 9 -3.97 -2.13 -14.12
CA PHE A 9 -2.98 -3.03 -13.53
C PHE A 9 -2.82 -4.31 -14.36
N PRO A 10 -1.57 -4.72 -14.67
CA PRO A 10 -1.32 -5.93 -15.44
C PRO A 10 -1.87 -7.17 -14.75
N LYS A 11 -2.46 -8.08 -15.55
CA LYS A 11 -3.08 -9.31 -15.04
C LYS A 11 -2.12 -10.18 -14.23
N ASP A 12 -0.86 -10.29 -14.64
CA ASP A 12 0.11 -11.16 -13.94
C ASP A 12 0.38 -10.68 -12.50
N TRP A 13 0.28 -9.37 -12.27
CA TRP A 13 0.41 -8.77 -10.95
C TRP A 13 -0.90 -8.75 -10.16
N ALA A 14 -2.03 -8.65 -10.86
CA ALA A 14 -3.37 -8.57 -10.27
C ALA A 14 -4.10 -9.93 -10.19
N LYS A 15 -3.45 -11.04 -10.57
CA LYS A 15 -4.09 -12.36 -10.76
C LYS A 15 -4.76 -12.93 -9.51
N ASN A 16 -4.28 -12.53 -8.32
CA ASN A 16 -4.83 -12.97 -7.05
C ASN A 16 -6.15 -12.25 -6.71
N VAL A 17 -6.40 -11.06 -7.27
CA VAL A 17 -7.66 -10.31 -7.06
C VAL A 17 -8.75 -10.87 -7.97
N VAL A 18 -9.65 -11.68 -7.40
CA VAL A 18 -10.69 -12.39 -8.16
C VAL A 18 -12.10 -11.86 -7.94
N GLU A 19 -12.31 -11.12 -6.85
CA GLU A 19 -13.62 -10.62 -6.46
C GLU A 19 -13.58 -9.12 -6.11
N PHE A 20 -14.67 -8.42 -6.42
CA PHE A 20 -14.89 -7.02 -6.04
C PHE A 20 -16.18 -6.93 -5.24
N ARG A 21 -16.09 -6.37 -4.02
CA ARG A 21 -17.22 -6.22 -3.09
C ARG A 21 -17.47 -4.73 -2.83
N GLY A 22 -18.74 -4.37 -2.66
CA GLY A 22 -19.14 -3.03 -2.20
C GLY A 22 -19.54 -3.08 -0.73
N PHE A 23 -19.18 -2.06 0.04
CA PHE A 23 -19.70 -1.84 1.39
C PHE A 23 -20.11 -0.37 1.60
N VAL A 24 -20.91 -0.14 2.63
CA VAL A 24 -21.48 1.17 3.02
C VAL A 24 -21.30 1.39 4.52
N ASN A 25 -21.54 2.62 5.00
CA ASN A 25 -21.60 2.96 6.44
C ASN A 25 -20.32 2.73 7.24
N ASN A 26 -19.14 2.90 6.62
CA ASN A 26 -17.85 2.83 7.31
C ASN A 26 -17.00 4.08 7.01
N PRO A 27 -17.30 5.22 7.67
CA PRO A 27 -16.65 6.49 7.37
C PRO A 27 -15.15 6.45 7.71
N GLY A 28 -14.32 6.91 6.77
CA GLY A 28 -12.85 6.94 6.92
C GLY A 28 -12.12 5.73 6.34
N MET A 29 -12.84 4.73 5.81
CA MET A 29 -12.28 3.60 5.08
C MET A 29 -12.74 3.63 3.62
N GLY A 30 -11.82 3.93 2.70
CA GLY A 30 -12.09 3.96 1.24
C GLY A 30 -12.28 2.58 0.62
N GLY A 31 -11.53 1.61 1.13
CA GLY A 31 -11.58 0.21 0.75
C GLY A 31 -10.46 -0.57 1.42
N TYR A 32 -10.31 -1.81 1.00
CA TYR A 32 -9.19 -2.67 1.39
C TYR A 32 -9.11 -3.86 0.43
N ILE A 33 -7.93 -4.46 0.33
CA ILE A 33 -7.72 -5.77 -0.28
C ILE A 33 -7.31 -6.77 0.79
N THR A 34 -7.95 -7.95 0.81
CA THR A 34 -7.61 -9.02 1.74
C THR A 34 -7.90 -10.39 1.13
N THR A 35 -7.41 -11.45 1.78
CA THR A 35 -7.57 -12.83 1.30
C THR A 35 -9.01 -13.32 1.38
N LEU A 36 -9.36 -14.28 0.54
CA LEU A 36 -10.62 -15.01 0.63
C LEU A 36 -10.56 -16.01 1.78
N GLU A 37 -11.66 -16.09 2.53
CA GLU A 37 -11.81 -17.10 3.57
C GLU A 37 -11.62 -18.51 2.98
N GLY A 38 -10.73 -19.29 3.57
CA GLY A 38 -10.40 -20.64 3.11
C GLY A 38 -9.44 -20.70 1.92
N ASN A 39 -9.01 -19.58 1.34
CA ASN A 39 -8.00 -19.57 0.28
C ASN A 39 -7.14 -18.29 0.30
N ASN A 40 -5.94 -18.39 0.87
CA ASN A 40 -4.99 -17.28 1.01
C ASN A 40 -4.27 -16.90 -0.30
N ASP A 41 -4.39 -17.72 -1.36
CA ASP A 41 -3.87 -17.38 -2.69
C ASP A 41 -4.81 -16.43 -3.43
N LEU A 42 -6.06 -16.32 -3.00
CA LEU A 42 -7.06 -15.48 -3.65
C LEU A 42 -7.41 -14.30 -2.75
N GLN A 43 -7.66 -13.16 -3.37
CA GLN A 43 -7.97 -11.90 -2.71
C GLN A 43 -9.28 -11.33 -3.26
N TYR A 44 -9.99 -10.57 -2.42
CA TYR A 44 -11.07 -9.71 -2.86
C TYR A 44 -10.75 -8.26 -2.54
N PHE A 45 -11.24 -7.36 -3.39
CA PHE A 45 -11.16 -5.93 -3.20
C PHE A 45 -12.53 -5.41 -2.74
N ALA A 46 -12.60 -4.96 -1.49
CA ALA A 46 -13.75 -4.26 -0.94
C ALA A 46 -13.64 -2.74 -1.15
N ILE A 47 -14.71 -2.11 -1.63
CA ILE A 47 -14.75 -0.67 -1.91
C ILE A 47 -15.94 -0.06 -1.18
N ASN A 48 -15.69 1.06 -0.50
CA ASN A 48 -16.73 1.85 0.11
C ASN A 48 -17.50 2.62 -0.98
N VAL A 49 -18.77 2.33 -1.21
CA VAL A 49 -19.52 2.99 -2.30
C VAL A 49 -20.00 4.40 -1.94
N ASP A 50 -19.90 4.79 -0.66
CA ASP A 50 -20.32 6.11 -0.15
C ASP A 50 -19.18 7.14 -0.16
N GLU A 51 -17.95 6.71 -0.45
CA GLU A 51 -16.75 7.53 -0.26
C GLU A 51 -16.55 8.58 -1.38
N GLY A 52 -16.31 9.83 -0.98
CA GLY A 52 -16.22 10.97 -1.88
C GLY A 52 -14.97 10.96 -2.75
N MET A 53 -13.92 10.21 -2.38
CA MET A 53 -12.67 10.12 -3.13
C MET A 53 -12.88 9.59 -4.57
N PHE A 54 -13.99 8.89 -4.83
CA PHE A 54 -14.37 8.39 -6.14
C PHE A 54 -14.98 9.45 -7.07
N ARG A 55 -15.03 10.73 -6.69
CA ARG A 55 -15.62 11.79 -7.52
C ARG A 55 -14.75 12.22 -8.69
N THR A 56 -13.44 12.02 -8.64
CA THR A 56 -12.51 12.40 -9.72
C THR A 56 -11.75 11.19 -10.27
N ILE A 57 -11.36 11.24 -11.54
CA ILE A 57 -10.53 10.19 -12.14
C ILE A 57 -9.16 10.08 -11.45
N LYS A 58 -8.56 11.23 -11.09
CA LYS A 58 -7.28 11.28 -10.37
C LYS A 58 -7.38 10.61 -8.99
N GLY A 59 -8.46 10.90 -8.25
CA GLY A 59 -8.72 10.26 -6.95
C GLY A 59 -8.91 8.75 -7.07
N LYS A 60 -9.67 8.28 -8.07
CA LYS A 60 -9.80 6.85 -8.36
C LYS A 60 -8.46 6.19 -8.67
N ILE A 61 -7.66 6.79 -9.54
CA ILE A 61 -6.35 6.25 -9.92
C ILE A 61 -5.42 6.16 -8.71
N TYR A 62 -5.35 7.23 -7.90
CA TYR A 62 -4.54 7.25 -6.68
C TYR A 62 -4.93 6.11 -5.74
N PHE A 63 -6.21 6.03 -5.40
CA PHE A 63 -6.74 5.01 -4.52
C PHE A 63 -6.51 3.60 -5.05
N LEU A 64 -6.82 3.37 -6.33
CA LEU A 64 -6.60 2.07 -6.96
C LEU A 64 -5.13 1.65 -6.94
N THR A 65 -4.21 2.60 -7.14
CA THR A 65 -2.77 2.34 -7.12
C THR A 65 -2.29 2.01 -5.71
N HIS A 66 -2.81 2.70 -4.70
CA HIS A 66 -2.59 2.40 -3.29
C HIS A 66 -3.07 0.97 -2.96
N GLU A 67 -4.34 0.65 -3.23
CA GLU A 67 -4.91 -0.67 -2.90
C GLU A 67 -4.22 -1.81 -3.65
N PHE A 68 -3.85 -1.58 -4.91
CA PHE A 68 -3.07 -2.53 -5.69
C PHE A 68 -1.72 -2.86 -5.03
N ALA A 69 -1.09 -1.89 -4.34
CA ALA A 69 0.14 -2.14 -3.60
C ALA A 69 -0.05 -3.17 -2.48
N HIS A 70 -1.16 -3.09 -1.73
CA HIS A 70 -1.53 -4.10 -0.74
C HIS A 70 -1.69 -5.48 -1.39
N SER A 71 -2.35 -5.56 -2.54
CA SER A 71 -2.55 -6.84 -3.24
C SER A 71 -1.25 -7.59 -3.53
N PHE A 72 -0.28 -6.94 -4.19
CA PHE A 72 0.93 -7.65 -4.60
C PHE A 72 1.95 -7.82 -3.47
N SER A 73 1.93 -6.97 -2.44
CA SER A 73 2.86 -7.04 -1.31
C SER A 73 2.37 -7.94 -0.17
N LEU A 74 1.06 -8.23 -0.12
CA LEU A 74 0.43 -9.12 0.86
C LEU A 74 -0.23 -10.33 0.18
N ASN A 75 0.29 -10.81 -0.95
CA ASN A 75 -0.16 -12.10 -1.48
C ASN A 75 0.58 -13.27 -0.79
N SER A 76 0.13 -14.49 -1.07
CA SER A 76 0.69 -15.71 -0.49
C SER A 76 2.14 -16.03 -0.88
N ASN A 77 2.72 -15.34 -1.86
CA ASN A 77 4.16 -15.41 -2.16
C ASN A 77 5.00 -14.39 -1.37
N GLN A 78 4.36 -13.54 -0.56
CA GLN A 78 5.03 -12.50 0.24
C GLN A 78 4.83 -12.72 1.74
N PHE A 79 3.69 -13.29 2.12
CA PHE A 79 3.30 -13.48 3.52
C PHE A 79 2.77 -14.91 3.75
N ASP A 80 3.30 -15.58 4.78
CA ASP A 80 2.79 -16.86 5.25
C ASP A 80 1.56 -16.62 6.14
N TYR A 81 0.37 -16.81 5.55
CA TYR A 81 -0.90 -16.69 6.27
C TYR A 81 -1.18 -17.81 7.27
N SER A 82 -0.37 -18.87 7.30
CA SER A 82 -0.45 -19.92 8.32
C SER A 82 0.42 -19.63 9.55
N CYS A 83 1.32 -18.66 9.44
CA CYS A 83 2.25 -18.26 10.49
C CYS A 83 1.50 -17.69 11.71
N LYS A 84 1.97 -18.08 12.91
CA LYS A 84 1.41 -17.68 14.21
C LYS A 84 2.33 -16.74 15.01
N LEU A 85 3.41 -16.27 14.40
CA LEU A 85 4.34 -15.33 15.01
C LEU A 85 3.79 -13.90 14.90
N GLU A 86 4.51 -12.94 15.46
CA GLU A 86 4.27 -11.52 15.16
C GLU A 86 4.33 -11.27 13.65
N LYS A 87 3.43 -10.42 13.13
CA LYS A 87 3.23 -10.23 11.67
C LYS A 87 4.53 -10.04 10.89
N VAL A 88 5.48 -9.27 11.43
CA VAL A 88 6.75 -8.98 10.76
C VAL A 88 7.64 -10.22 10.55
N ASN A 89 7.42 -11.27 11.34
CA ASN A 89 8.11 -12.55 11.26
C ASN A 89 7.37 -13.57 10.38
N CYS A 90 6.20 -13.21 9.86
CA CYS A 90 5.43 -14.04 8.93
C CYS A 90 5.65 -13.67 7.45
N PHE A 91 6.39 -12.58 7.20
CA PHE A 91 6.88 -12.28 5.85
C PHE A 91 8.01 -13.22 5.45
N TYR A 92 8.05 -13.62 4.17
CA TYR A 92 9.23 -14.27 3.62
C TYR A 92 10.41 -13.30 3.54
N ASP A 93 11.63 -13.83 3.62
CA ASP A 93 12.86 -13.03 3.73
C ASP A 93 13.09 -12.12 2.52
N ASP A 94 12.66 -12.54 1.32
CA ASP A 94 12.76 -11.81 0.07
C ASP A 94 11.49 -11.02 -0.29
N SER A 95 10.52 -10.95 0.63
CA SER A 95 9.29 -10.18 0.40
C SER A 95 9.54 -8.67 0.46
N TYR A 96 8.76 -7.92 -0.33
CA TYR A 96 8.88 -6.47 -0.42
C TYR A 96 8.67 -5.79 0.93
N LEU A 97 7.69 -6.24 1.72
CA LEU A 97 7.39 -5.65 3.02
C LEU A 97 8.43 -6.01 4.09
N LYS A 98 9.07 -7.19 4.01
CA LYS A 98 10.20 -7.52 4.92
C LYS A 98 11.40 -6.64 4.65
N GLU A 99 11.75 -6.45 3.38
CA GLU A 99 12.85 -5.56 3.00
C GLU A 99 12.54 -4.10 3.36
N TYR A 100 11.32 -3.63 3.06
CA TYR A 100 10.87 -2.28 3.39
C TYR A 100 10.84 -2.04 4.91
N TYR A 101 10.41 -3.03 5.70
CA TYR A 101 10.50 -3.01 7.16
C TYR A 101 11.92 -2.78 7.63
N ASN A 102 12.85 -3.62 7.16
CA ASN A 102 14.24 -3.60 7.58
C ASN A 102 14.93 -2.28 7.21
N LEU A 103 14.61 -1.71 6.04
CA LEU A 103 15.22 -0.46 5.56
C LEU A 103 14.70 0.77 6.28
N PHE A 104 13.40 0.83 6.60
CA PHE A 104 12.75 2.10 6.96
C PHE A 104 12.01 2.11 8.30
N TRP A 105 11.64 0.95 8.86
CA TRP A 105 10.78 0.88 10.05
C TRP A 105 11.47 0.27 11.26
N LYS A 106 12.22 -0.82 11.08
CA LYS A 106 12.82 -1.63 12.16
C LYS A 106 13.56 -0.79 13.20
N ASP A 107 14.48 0.05 12.73
CA ASP A 107 15.31 0.91 13.59
C ASP A 107 14.81 2.38 13.59
N GLY A 108 13.81 2.69 12.74
CA GLY A 108 13.27 4.04 12.60
C GLY A 108 12.22 4.40 13.66
N PHE A 109 11.48 3.40 14.16
CA PHE A 109 10.39 3.64 15.11
C PHE A 109 10.35 2.58 16.23
N PRO A 110 10.18 3.01 17.50
CA PRO A 110 9.85 2.09 18.58
C PRO A 110 8.56 1.33 18.28
N GLU A 111 8.46 0.09 18.76
CA GLU A 111 7.34 -0.84 18.48
C GLU A 111 5.95 -0.20 18.71
N ASN A 112 5.79 0.58 19.79
CA ASN A 112 4.52 1.22 20.12
C ASN A 112 4.08 2.34 19.16
N TRP A 113 4.94 2.72 18.20
CA TRP A 113 4.68 3.68 17.12
C TRP A 113 4.69 3.02 15.74
N GLN A 114 4.86 1.70 15.66
CA GLN A 114 4.82 0.96 14.40
C GLN A 114 3.39 0.75 13.87
N ASP A 115 2.40 0.83 14.76
CA ASP A 115 0.97 0.83 14.44
C ASP A 115 0.26 1.97 15.16
N ASN A 116 -0.28 2.89 14.37
CA ASN A 116 -0.92 4.11 14.81
C ASN A 116 -2.41 4.19 14.46
N GLU A 117 -2.99 3.16 13.83
CA GLU A 117 -4.38 3.18 13.33
C GLU A 117 -5.38 3.49 14.45
N MET A 118 -5.14 2.94 15.65
CA MET A 118 -6.02 3.10 16.81
C MET A 118 -5.62 4.25 17.75
N LYS A 119 -4.63 5.09 17.38
CA LYS A 119 -4.21 6.21 18.22
C LYS A 119 -5.26 7.31 18.20
N LYS A 120 -5.43 7.99 19.35
CA LYS A 120 -6.29 9.18 19.41
C LYS A 120 -5.80 10.24 18.41
N PRO A 121 -6.69 10.97 17.72
CA PRO A 121 -6.30 11.91 16.66
C PRO A 121 -5.21 12.90 17.07
N LYS A 122 -5.29 13.50 18.26
CA LYS A 122 -4.27 14.43 18.77
C LYS A 122 -2.90 13.77 19.00
N VAL A 123 -2.88 12.49 19.38
CA VAL A 123 -1.64 11.73 19.59
C VAL A 123 -1.01 11.40 18.24
N PHE A 124 -1.82 10.95 17.28
CA PHE A 124 -1.40 10.71 15.91
C PHE A 124 -0.86 11.97 15.24
N GLU A 125 -1.57 13.09 15.34
CA GLU A 125 -1.17 14.37 14.77
C GLU A 125 0.19 14.83 15.30
N LYS A 126 0.42 14.68 16.62
CA LYS A 126 1.71 15.00 17.23
C LYS A 126 2.84 14.12 16.68
N PHE A 127 2.59 12.82 16.53
CA PHE A 127 3.55 11.89 15.93
C PHE A 127 3.87 12.25 14.48
N TYR A 128 2.83 12.44 13.65
CA TYR A 128 3.00 12.80 12.26
C TYR A 128 3.75 14.13 12.11
N ASN A 129 3.38 15.17 12.85
CA ASN A 129 4.04 16.47 12.76
C ASN A 129 5.54 16.39 13.13
N ALA A 130 5.90 15.55 14.09
CA ALA A 130 7.30 15.32 14.47
C ALA A 130 8.10 14.50 13.45
N ASN A 131 7.42 13.70 12.61
CA ASN A 131 8.04 12.77 11.66
C ASN A 131 7.64 13.04 10.19
N ARG A 132 7.09 14.22 9.90
CA ARG A 132 6.45 14.53 8.60
C ARG A 132 7.38 14.40 7.39
N ASP A 133 8.68 14.55 7.59
CA ASP A 133 9.68 14.45 6.52
C ASP A 133 10.05 12.99 6.18
N ILE A 134 9.55 12.03 6.96
CA ILE A 134 9.76 10.59 6.77
C ILE A 134 8.64 9.96 5.94
N PHE A 135 7.47 10.59 5.87
CA PHE A 135 6.28 10.04 5.21
C PHE A 135 5.90 10.85 3.98
N VAL A 136 5.39 10.17 2.94
CA VAL A 136 4.91 10.83 1.71
C VAL A 136 3.56 11.52 1.90
N SER A 137 2.79 11.06 2.88
CA SER A 137 1.49 11.62 3.28
C SER A 137 1.28 11.43 4.79
N SER A 138 0.24 12.06 5.35
CA SER A 138 -0.16 11.73 6.72
C SER A 138 -0.69 10.31 6.85
N TYR A 139 -1.35 9.77 5.82
CA TYR A 139 -1.93 8.43 5.86
C TYR A 139 -0.85 7.34 5.95
N ALA A 140 0.29 7.55 5.29
CA ALA A 140 1.48 6.70 5.41
C ALA A 140 2.00 6.57 6.85
N ALA A 141 1.70 7.52 7.75
CA ALA A 141 2.12 7.45 9.14
C ALA A 141 1.28 6.47 10.00
N ASN A 142 0.22 5.88 9.45
CA ASN A 142 -0.62 4.91 10.16
C ASN A 142 0.18 3.66 10.55
N ASN A 143 0.85 3.03 9.60
CA ASN A 143 1.68 1.84 9.84
C ASN A 143 2.52 1.57 8.58
N MET A 144 3.39 0.55 8.65
CA MET A 144 4.26 0.18 7.54
C MET A 144 3.51 -0.23 6.26
N TYR A 145 2.35 -0.87 6.39
CA TYR A 145 1.57 -1.31 5.24
C TYR A 145 1.04 -0.10 4.46
N GLU A 146 0.49 0.89 5.18
CA GLU A 146 0.02 2.14 4.56
C GLU A 146 1.18 2.97 4.00
N ASP A 147 2.32 3.02 4.69
CA ASP A 147 3.51 3.70 4.18
C ASP A 147 4.02 3.08 2.88
N PHE A 148 4.06 1.76 2.79
CA PHE A 148 4.42 1.05 1.57
C PHE A 148 3.44 1.37 0.43
N ALA A 149 2.13 1.28 0.69
CA ALA A 149 1.10 1.50 -0.32
C ALA A 149 1.02 2.96 -0.80
N GLU A 150 1.08 3.92 0.12
CA GLU A 150 1.16 5.34 -0.22
C GLU A 150 2.44 5.66 -0.98
N THR A 151 3.58 5.14 -0.55
CA THR A 151 4.86 5.38 -1.23
C THR A 151 4.86 4.77 -2.63
N PHE A 152 4.26 3.59 -2.82
CA PHE A 152 4.08 3.00 -4.14
C PHE A 152 3.21 3.88 -5.05
N ALA A 153 2.09 4.41 -4.53
CA ALA A 153 1.26 5.36 -5.29
C ALA A 153 2.04 6.63 -5.68
N PHE A 154 2.86 7.16 -4.77
CA PHE A 154 3.76 8.27 -5.07
C PHE A 154 4.81 7.91 -6.13
N PHE A 155 5.42 6.74 -6.01
CA PHE A 155 6.37 6.20 -6.98
C PHE A 155 5.77 6.12 -8.37
N VAL A 156 4.56 5.55 -8.54
CA VAL A 156 3.93 5.41 -9.85
C VAL A 156 3.53 6.77 -10.42
N LEU A 157 2.86 7.60 -9.62
CA LEU A 157 2.13 8.79 -10.12
C LEU A 157 2.95 10.07 -10.16
N ASN A 158 4.19 10.06 -9.64
CA ASN A 158 5.07 11.23 -9.64
C ASN A 158 6.39 10.96 -10.38
N LYS A 159 7.11 12.05 -10.62
CA LYS A 159 8.48 12.04 -11.14
C LYS A 159 9.44 11.45 -10.10
N PHE A 160 10.63 11.09 -10.56
CA PHE A 160 11.72 10.67 -9.69
C PHE A 160 12.01 11.73 -8.62
N PRO A 161 12.20 11.36 -7.33
CA PRO A 161 12.46 12.33 -6.28
C PRO A 161 13.92 12.82 -6.32
N GLU A 162 14.12 14.14 -6.33
CA GLU A 162 15.45 14.76 -6.30
C GLU A 162 16.05 14.83 -4.88
N GLY A 163 15.21 14.71 -3.84
CA GLY A 163 15.61 14.81 -2.44
C GLY A 163 16.43 13.64 -1.92
N ASN A 164 17.15 13.87 -0.82
CA ASN A 164 17.94 12.87 -0.09
C ASN A 164 17.42 12.67 1.34
N ASP A 165 16.13 12.91 1.55
CA ASP A 165 15.41 12.61 2.79
C ASP A 165 14.82 11.19 2.79
N VAL A 166 14.32 10.74 3.95
CA VAL A 166 13.85 9.36 4.13
C VAL A 166 12.68 9.04 3.19
N LYS A 167 11.70 9.96 3.04
CA LYS A 167 10.60 9.75 2.08
C LYS A 167 11.08 9.64 0.62
N SER A 168 12.12 10.38 0.23
CA SER A 168 12.72 10.24 -1.10
C SER A 168 13.42 8.88 -1.26
N TYR A 169 14.12 8.39 -0.22
CA TYR A 169 14.72 7.06 -0.27
C TYR A 169 13.68 5.93 -0.33
N LYS A 170 12.55 6.07 0.38
CA LYS A 170 11.42 5.15 0.26
C LYS A 170 10.86 5.08 -1.16
N ILE A 171 10.76 6.21 -1.86
CA ILE A 171 10.35 6.21 -3.28
C ILE A 171 11.46 5.60 -4.16
N LYS A 172 12.73 5.92 -3.92
CA LYS A 172 13.89 5.38 -4.66
C LYS A 172 14.03 3.86 -4.50
N TYR A 173 13.59 3.29 -3.38
CA TYR A 173 13.51 1.83 -3.19
C TYR A 173 12.73 1.15 -4.34
N PHE A 174 11.56 1.68 -4.73
CA PHE A 174 10.79 1.12 -5.84
C PHE A 174 11.51 1.25 -7.19
N TYR A 175 12.24 2.35 -7.42
CA TYR A 175 13.08 2.50 -8.62
C TYR A 175 14.27 1.53 -8.67
N SER A 176 14.74 1.04 -7.50
CA SER A 176 15.85 0.10 -7.43
C SER A 176 15.48 -1.34 -7.82
N LYS A 177 14.17 -1.62 -7.97
CA LYS A 177 13.61 -2.92 -8.30
C LYS A 177 13.20 -2.94 -9.79
N PRO A 178 13.95 -3.62 -10.68
CA PRO A 178 13.69 -3.59 -12.12
C PRO A 178 12.25 -4.00 -12.49
N GLU A 179 11.70 -5.00 -11.79
CA GLU A 179 10.34 -5.49 -11.97
C GLU A 179 9.27 -4.45 -11.58
N LEU A 180 9.50 -3.65 -10.54
CA LEU A 180 8.58 -2.57 -10.14
C LEU A 180 8.71 -1.35 -11.06
N LEU A 181 9.89 -1.11 -11.64
CA LEU A 181 10.09 -0.09 -12.65
C LEU A 181 9.33 -0.43 -13.95
N GLU A 182 9.38 -1.68 -14.40
CA GLU A 182 8.60 -2.14 -15.57
C GLU A 182 7.10 -2.14 -15.26
N LEU A 183 6.70 -2.51 -14.04
CA LEU A 183 5.31 -2.40 -13.59
C LEU A 183 4.82 -0.95 -13.65
N LYS A 184 5.59 0.01 -13.13
CA LYS A 184 5.26 1.45 -13.22
C LYS A 184 5.06 1.88 -14.67
N LYS A 185 5.96 1.50 -15.57
CA LYS A 185 5.86 1.83 -17.00
C LYS A 185 4.56 1.29 -17.59
N THR A 186 4.27 0.01 -17.37
CA THR A 186 3.03 -0.61 -17.87
C THR A 186 1.77 0.05 -17.31
N ILE A 187 1.77 0.37 -16.01
CA ILE A 187 0.66 1.07 -15.35
C ILE A 187 0.41 2.43 -16.00
N LEU A 188 1.47 3.21 -16.26
CA LEU A 188 1.36 4.53 -16.90
C LEU A 188 0.90 4.43 -18.37
N GLU A 189 1.38 3.43 -19.12
CA GLU A 189 0.94 3.18 -20.50
C GLU A 189 -0.57 2.84 -20.57
N ASN A 190 -1.07 2.08 -19.58
CA ASN A 190 -2.48 1.72 -19.50
C ASN A 190 -3.42 2.88 -19.09
N MET A 191 -2.87 3.97 -18.56
CA MET A 191 -3.63 5.18 -18.17
C MET A 191 -3.89 6.14 -19.34
N ILE A 192 -3.16 5.97 -20.46
CA ILE A 192 -3.32 6.72 -21.70
C ILE A 192 -4.54 6.19 -22.48
#